data_AF-A0A519ZWE1-F1
#
_entry.id   AF-A0A519ZWE1-F1
#
_cell.length_a   1.000
_cell.length_b   1.000
_cell.length_c   1.000
_cell.angle_alpha   90.00
_cell.angle_beta   90.00
_cell.angle_gamma   90.00
#
_symmetry.space_group_name_H-M   'P 1'
#
loop_
_entity.id
_entity.type
_entity.pdbx_description
1 polymer ?
#
loop_
_entity_poly.entity_id
_entity_poly.type
_entity_poly.pdbx_seq_one_letter_code
_entity_poly.pdbx_strand_id
1 'polypeptide(L)'
;MYPHASAALTGVPDGYYIVQYAFGSALDGSCVSFADTRAAWQFPGTESLRTIAAGDSPRQLQYSLMAEPSPADVVMDKGRLQLKADPSKGEAYGELMKRAGMSDIEGSALGRYGSGYEAPQATATANPNKKEEAAEHSMHAFGAHFCEVHVDPELGTVRITKWVSVIAGGRILNPKTARSQVMGGSIFGIGAALMEETMRDPNLARYTNADLAGYHVPVNADIPNMTVEFIDEHDPYVNAMGVKGIGEISIVGVTAAVANAVFHATGRRLRSLPMTPDKVLEAMRQPA
;
A
#
# COMPACT_ATOMS: atom_id res chain seq x y z
N MET A 1 5.20 -2.39 -10.26
CA MET A 1 4.26 -1.52 -9.52
C MET A 1 4.87 -0.19 -9.05
N TYR A 2 6.11 0.20 -9.40
CA TYR A 2 6.64 1.52 -9.00
C TYR A 2 7.28 2.43 -10.09
N PRO A 3 7.00 2.32 -11.40
CA PRO A 3 7.43 3.35 -12.36
C PRO A 3 6.91 4.74 -11.98
N HIS A 4 5.63 4.85 -11.60
CA HIS A 4 4.98 6.13 -11.27
C HIS A 4 5.64 6.87 -10.09
N ALA A 5 6.13 6.12 -9.09
CA ALA A 5 6.83 6.71 -7.95
C ALA A 5 8.19 7.28 -8.38
N SER A 6 8.93 6.50 -9.18
CA SER A 6 10.21 6.92 -9.74
C SER A 6 10.05 8.10 -10.70
N ALA A 7 9.01 8.11 -11.53
CA ALA A 7 8.69 9.21 -12.43
C ALA A 7 8.33 10.49 -11.68
N ALA A 8 7.54 10.39 -10.59
CA ALA A 8 7.21 11.55 -9.75
C ALA A 8 8.43 12.15 -9.05
N LEU A 9 9.42 11.32 -8.72
CA LEU A 9 10.66 11.74 -8.03
C LEU A 9 11.69 12.36 -8.97
N THR A 10 11.78 11.88 -10.20
CA THR A 10 12.86 12.19 -11.15
C THR A 10 12.39 13.03 -12.35
N GLY A 11 11.09 13.12 -12.59
CA GLY A 11 10.52 13.69 -13.81
C GLY A 11 10.76 12.88 -15.09
N VAL A 12 11.34 11.68 -15.04
CA VAL A 12 11.47 10.80 -16.22
C VAL A 12 10.12 10.10 -16.47
N PRO A 13 9.66 9.94 -17.73
CA PRO A 13 8.42 9.21 -18.00
C PRO A 13 8.48 7.72 -17.59
N ASP A 14 7.34 7.17 -17.17
CA ASP A 14 7.20 5.80 -16.66
C ASP A 14 7.77 4.71 -17.59
N GLY A 15 7.67 4.90 -18.90
CA GLY A 15 8.11 3.92 -19.91
C GLY A 15 9.62 3.68 -19.96
N TYR A 16 10.41 4.47 -19.24
CA TYR A 16 11.87 4.36 -19.17
C TYR A 16 12.36 3.65 -17.91
N TYR A 17 11.46 3.22 -17.03
CA TYR A 17 11.80 2.49 -15.82
C TYR A 17 11.70 0.98 -16.01
N ILE A 18 12.82 0.30 -15.78
CA ILE A 18 12.85 -1.14 -15.57
C ILE A 18 12.88 -1.38 -14.07
N VAL A 19 11.82 -1.97 -13.52
CA VAL A 19 11.76 -2.37 -12.11
C VAL A 19 12.11 -3.85 -12.03
N GLN A 20 13.30 -4.17 -11.54
CA GLN A 20 13.69 -5.55 -11.22
C GLN A 20 13.24 -5.92 -9.81
N TYR A 21 12.63 -7.08 -9.69
CA TYR A 21 12.24 -7.67 -8.41
C TYR A 21 13.22 -8.80 -8.08
N ALA A 22 13.85 -8.75 -6.90
CA ALA A 22 14.67 -9.86 -6.44
C ALA A 22 13.77 -11.02 -5.96
N PHE A 23 13.75 -12.12 -6.71
CA PHE A 23 13.46 -13.45 -6.16
C PHE A 23 14.84 -14.11 -5.94
N GLY A 24 15.11 -14.50 -4.69
CA GLY A 24 16.45 -14.88 -4.20
C GLY A 24 17.28 -15.68 -5.22
N SER A 25 18.42 -15.14 -5.64
CA SER A 25 19.72 -15.71 -5.23
C SER A 25 20.89 -14.72 -5.35
N ALA A 26 20.65 -13.44 -5.68
CA ALA A 26 21.72 -12.45 -5.91
C ALA A 26 21.81 -11.34 -4.85
N LEU A 27 20.91 -11.31 -3.88
CA LEU A 27 21.00 -10.42 -2.72
C LEU A 27 20.74 -11.25 -1.47
N ASP A 28 21.77 -11.31 -0.64
CA ASP A 28 21.81 -11.80 0.71
C ASP A 28 20.72 -11.14 1.58
N GLY A 29 19.71 -11.94 1.97
CA GLY A 29 18.80 -11.60 3.07
C GLY A 29 17.37 -11.24 2.68
N SER A 30 16.47 -12.23 2.77
CA SER A 30 15.06 -12.14 3.17
C SER A 30 14.27 -10.86 2.84
N CYS A 31 13.62 -10.81 1.68
CA CYS A 31 12.44 -9.96 1.46
C CYS A 31 11.19 -10.83 1.38
N VAL A 32 10.73 -11.34 2.54
CA VAL A 32 9.39 -11.92 2.66
C VAL A 32 8.40 -10.76 2.76
N SER A 33 7.43 -10.68 1.84
CA SER A 33 6.36 -9.67 1.91
C SER A 33 5.36 -10.08 2.99
N PHE A 34 5.56 -9.63 4.22
CA PHE A 34 4.61 -9.75 5.32
C PHE A 34 4.37 -8.36 5.91
N ALA A 35 3.12 -8.07 6.29
CA ALA A 35 2.63 -6.74 6.67
C ALA A 35 2.76 -5.69 5.54
N ASP A 36 1.99 -4.60 5.62
CA ASP A 36 1.88 -3.49 4.65
C ASP A 36 3.19 -2.70 4.33
N THR A 37 4.34 -3.31 4.56
CA THR A 37 5.66 -2.70 4.65
C THR A 37 6.22 -2.23 3.32
N ARG A 38 5.85 -2.83 2.18
CA ARG A 38 6.49 -2.57 0.87
C ARG A 38 6.27 -1.16 0.31
N ALA A 39 5.15 -0.50 0.61
CA ALA A 39 4.88 0.84 0.08
C ALA A 39 5.65 1.95 0.83
N ALA A 40 6.12 1.68 2.05
CA ALA A 40 6.81 2.64 2.91
C ALA A 40 8.31 2.82 2.56
N TRP A 41 8.85 2.06 1.60
CA TRP A 41 10.27 2.11 1.24
C TRP A 41 10.57 3.27 0.29
N GLN A 42 11.59 4.07 0.61
CA GLN A 42 12.04 5.18 -0.22
C GLN A 42 12.78 4.70 -1.48
N PHE A 43 12.69 5.47 -2.58
CA PHE A 43 13.36 5.20 -3.86
C PHE A 43 14.54 6.19 -4.06
N PRO A 44 15.75 5.75 -4.44
CA PRO A 44 16.96 6.57 -4.39
C PRO A 44 17.48 7.00 -5.78
N GLY A 45 16.75 6.70 -6.86
CA GLY A 45 17.20 7.02 -8.22
C GLY A 45 17.50 8.51 -8.45
N THR A 46 16.97 9.39 -7.59
CA THR A 46 17.24 10.82 -7.53
C THR A 46 18.64 11.16 -7.02
N GLU A 47 19.18 10.42 -6.05
CA GLU A 47 20.52 10.64 -5.52
C GLU A 47 21.58 10.18 -6.53
N SER A 48 21.42 9.00 -7.14
CA SER A 48 22.35 8.48 -8.15
C SER A 48 22.54 9.46 -9.32
N LEU A 49 21.45 10.04 -9.83
CA LEU A 49 21.48 11.03 -10.91
C LEU A 49 22.14 12.36 -10.50
N ARG A 50 21.95 12.81 -9.25
CA ARG A 50 22.61 14.02 -8.71
C ARG A 50 24.11 13.79 -8.49
N THR A 51 24.50 12.64 -7.95
CA THR A 51 25.90 12.25 -7.75
C THR A 51 26.65 12.11 -9.08
N ILE A 52 26.00 11.55 -10.10
CA ILE A 52 26.55 11.47 -11.47
C ILE A 52 26.83 12.87 -12.04
N ALA A 53 25.98 13.86 -11.74
CA ALA A 53 26.15 15.23 -12.21
C ALA A 53 27.11 16.08 -11.36
N ALA A 54 27.28 15.75 -10.08
CA ALA A 54 28.10 16.50 -9.12
C ALA A 54 29.50 15.88 -8.86
N GLY A 55 29.76 14.64 -9.28
CA GLY A 55 31.12 14.13 -9.46
C GLY A 55 31.72 13.17 -8.40
N ASP A 56 30.96 12.49 -7.53
CA ASP A 56 31.57 11.63 -6.49
C ASP A 56 31.98 10.19 -6.94
N SER A 57 32.03 9.90 -8.25
CA SER A 57 32.52 8.59 -8.76
C SER A 57 33.67 8.78 -9.77
N PRO A 58 34.65 7.85 -9.85
CA PRO A 58 35.91 8.05 -10.57
C PRO A 58 35.81 8.02 -12.11
N ARG A 59 34.60 8.08 -12.70
CA ARG A 59 34.39 8.27 -14.13
C ARG A 59 33.60 9.57 -14.36
N GLN A 60 34.36 10.65 -14.53
CA GLN A 60 33.90 12.03 -14.57
C GLN A 60 32.90 12.32 -15.70
N LEU A 61 31.75 12.90 -15.33
CA LEU A 61 31.01 13.84 -16.18
C LEU A 61 31.38 15.25 -15.73
N GLN A 62 32.25 15.93 -16.47
CA GLN A 62 32.47 17.37 -16.26
C GLN A 62 31.22 18.14 -16.65
N TYR A 63 30.61 18.84 -15.70
CA TYR A 63 29.62 19.87 -15.96
C TYR A 63 30.35 21.08 -16.58
N SER A 64 30.03 21.46 -17.82
CA SER A 64 30.64 22.61 -18.49
C SER A 64 29.90 23.94 -18.23
N LEU A 65 28.91 23.94 -17.32
CA LEU A 65 28.18 25.13 -16.93
C LEU A 65 28.86 25.87 -15.77
N MET A 66 30.06 26.43 -16.02
CA MET A 66 30.73 27.53 -15.28
C MET A 66 30.92 27.45 -13.74
N ALA A 67 30.45 26.44 -13.01
CA ALA A 67 30.80 26.14 -11.62
C ALA A 67 30.26 24.75 -11.28
N GLU A 68 31.02 23.91 -10.56
CA GLU A 68 30.55 22.61 -10.05
C GLU A 68 29.41 22.85 -9.03
N PRO A 69 28.14 22.61 -9.38
CA PRO A 69 27.04 22.88 -8.46
C PRO A 69 26.96 21.79 -7.40
N SER A 70 26.64 22.15 -6.16
CA SER A 70 26.35 21.16 -5.13
C SER A 70 25.15 20.30 -5.55
N PRO A 71 25.07 19.01 -5.17
CA PRO A 71 23.87 18.19 -5.36
C PRO A 71 22.57 18.86 -4.86
N ALA A 72 22.68 19.78 -3.90
CA ALA A 72 21.57 20.56 -3.36
C ALA A 72 21.08 21.68 -4.30
N ASP A 73 21.87 22.12 -5.28
CA ASP A 73 21.57 23.24 -6.18
C ASP A 73 20.92 22.79 -7.49
N VAL A 74 20.76 21.48 -7.67
CA VAL A 74 20.24 20.86 -8.88
C VAL A 74 18.85 20.27 -8.61
N VAL A 75 17.94 20.40 -9.58
CA VAL A 75 16.59 19.86 -9.56
C VAL A 75 16.33 19.01 -10.80
N MET A 76 15.47 18.02 -10.61
CA MET A 76 15.00 17.09 -11.62
C MET A 76 13.60 17.54 -12.05
N ASP A 77 13.44 17.94 -13.31
CA ASP A 77 12.15 18.39 -13.83
C ASP A 77 11.98 17.95 -15.29
N LYS A 78 10.83 17.35 -15.61
CA LYS A 78 10.41 16.98 -16.97
C LYS A 78 11.50 16.33 -17.84
N GLY A 79 12.18 15.31 -17.32
CA GLY A 79 13.21 14.58 -18.07
C GLY A 79 14.56 15.31 -18.16
N ARG A 80 14.75 16.39 -17.39
CA ARG A 80 15.98 17.19 -17.37
C ARG A 80 16.53 17.33 -15.96
N LEU A 81 17.85 17.41 -15.90
CA LEU A 81 18.59 17.82 -14.72
C LEU A 81 19.05 19.27 -14.92
N GLN A 82 18.59 20.18 -14.07
CA GLN A 82 18.79 21.63 -14.24
C GLN A 82 19.11 22.33 -12.92
N LEU A 83 19.74 23.50 -12.97
CA LEU A 83 20.02 24.31 -11.78
C LEU A 83 18.71 24.91 -11.22
N LYS A 84 18.55 24.88 -9.89
CA LYS A 84 17.44 25.54 -9.20
C LYS A 84 17.43 27.05 -9.46
N ALA A 85 18.62 27.66 -9.50
CA ALA A 85 18.78 29.10 -9.69
C ALA A 85 18.54 29.56 -11.13
N ASP A 86 18.72 28.67 -12.12
CA ASP A 86 18.58 28.98 -13.54
C ASP A 86 18.15 27.73 -14.32
N PRO A 87 16.82 27.53 -14.52
CA PRO A 87 16.28 26.39 -15.25
C PRO A 87 16.72 26.31 -16.72
N SER A 88 17.23 27.39 -17.31
CA SER A 88 17.76 27.36 -18.68
C SER A 88 19.09 26.58 -18.76
N LYS A 89 19.80 26.49 -17.63
CA LYS A 89 21.04 25.75 -17.44
C LYS A 89 20.73 24.35 -16.94
N GLY A 90 20.44 23.46 -17.88
CA GLY A 90 20.21 22.04 -17.61
C GLY A 90 20.23 21.20 -18.88
N GLU A 91 20.39 19.89 -18.72
CA GLU A 91 20.51 18.92 -19.80
C GLU A 91 19.45 17.82 -19.66
N ALA A 92 19.05 17.22 -20.79
CA ALA A 92 18.17 16.06 -20.78
C ALA A 92 18.93 14.81 -20.28
N TYR A 93 18.25 13.92 -19.55
CA TYR A 93 18.90 12.72 -19.00
C TYR A 93 19.53 11.83 -20.08
N GLY A 94 18.88 11.68 -21.23
CA GLY A 94 19.42 10.87 -22.33
C GLY A 94 20.74 11.41 -22.88
N GLU A 95 20.91 12.73 -22.97
CA GLU A 95 22.16 13.33 -23.43
C GLU A 95 23.26 13.23 -22.36
N LEU A 96 22.90 13.40 -21.09
CA LEU A 96 23.81 13.17 -19.96
C LEU A 96 24.34 11.73 -19.95
N MET A 97 23.45 10.74 -20.07
CA MET A 97 23.80 9.32 -20.10
C MET A 97 24.67 8.98 -21.32
N LYS A 98 24.29 9.48 -22.50
CA LYS A 98 25.05 9.27 -23.74
C LYS A 98 26.46 9.86 -23.65
N ARG A 99 26.61 11.06 -23.11
CA ARG A 99 27.90 11.70 -22.86
C ARG A 99 28.73 10.94 -21.83
N ALA A 100 28.07 10.33 -20.84
CA ALA A 100 28.71 9.48 -19.82
C ALA A 100 29.10 8.10 -20.34
N GLY A 101 28.68 7.72 -21.55
CA GLY A 101 28.82 6.35 -22.06
C GLY A 101 27.99 5.34 -21.26
N MET A 102 26.89 5.76 -20.64
CA MET A 102 26.00 4.94 -19.83
C MET A 102 24.78 4.51 -20.65
N SER A 103 24.52 3.20 -20.68
CA SER A 103 23.30 2.62 -21.27
C SER A 103 22.10 2.67 -20.33
N ASP A 104 22.36 2.69 -19.04
CA ASP A 104 21.40 2.53 -17.96
C ASP A 104 21.91 3.22 -16.69
N ILE A 105 20.97 3.53 -15.80
CA ILE A 105 21.27 4.08 -14.47
C ILE A 105 20.58 3.17 -13.46
N GLU A 106 21.37 2.57 -12.59
CA GLU A 106 20.89 1.78 -11.48
C GLU A 106 20.92 2.61 -10.18
N GLY A 107 19.83 2.55 -9.42
CA GLY A 107 19.75 3.11 -8.07
C GLY A 107 19.20 2.05 -7.14
N SER A 108 19.96 1.69 -6.11
CA SER A 108 19.56 0.72 -5.08
C SER A 108 19.20 1.44 -3.79
N ALA A 109 18.03 1.13 -3.21
CA ALA A 109 17.60 1.68 -1.93
C ALA A 109 17.52 0.58 -0.90
N LEU A 110 18.17 0.83 0.23
CA LEU A 110 17.79 0.26 1.51
C LEU A 110 16.96 1.33 2.22
N GLY A 111 15.64 1.18 2.19
CA GLY A 111 14.74 2.04 2.98
C GLY A 111 15.05 1.86 4.46
N ARG A 112 15.56 2.90 5.11
CA ARG A 112 15.92 2.90 6.54
C ARG A 112 15.00 3.78 7.38
N TYR A 113 13.70 3.79 7.08
CA TYR A 113 12.70 4.50 7.87
C TYR A 113 11.35 3.80 7.76
N GLY A 114 10.69 3.55 8.90
CA GLY A 114 9.32 3.04 8.93
C GLY A 114 9.16 1.53 9.13
N SER A 115 9.77 0.95 10.17
CA SER A 115 9.24 -0.28 10.78
C SER A 115 8.05 0.09 11.67
N GLY A 116 6.91 0.39 11.05
CA GLY A 116 5.67 0.83 11.73
C GLY A 116 4.96 -0.24 12.58
N TYR A 117 5.61 -1.37 12.86
CA TYR A 117 5.12 -2.38 13.78
C TYR A 117 6.25 -2.71 14.74
N GLU A 118 6.05 -2.39 16.02
CA GLU A 118 6.93 -2.64 17.18
C GLU A 118 7.97 -1.55 17.50
N ALA A 119 7.58 -0.72 18.46
CA ALA A 119 8.32 0.38 19.09
C ALA A 119 9.73 0.08 19.65
N PRO A 120 10.20 -1.16 19.88
CA PRO A 120 11.59 -1.36 20.29
C PRO A 120 12.62 -1.35 19.15
N GLN A 121 12.27 -1.77 17.93
CA GLN A 121 13.23 -1.91 16.82
C GLN A 121 13.26 -0.69 15.87
N ALA A 122 12.18 0.11 15.83
CA ALA A 122 12.14 1.35 15.07
C ALA A 122 13.19 2.38 15.56
N THR A 123 13.52 2.36 16.85
CA THR A 123 14.53 3.26 17.43
C THR A 123 15.96 2.79 17.19
N ALA A 124 16.20 1.51 16.91
CA ALA A 124 17.55 0.98 16.70
C ALA A 124 18.17 1.43 15.36
N THR A 125 17.33 1.83 14.38
CA THR A 125 17.75 2.06 12.99
C THR A 125 17.40 3.46 12.44
N ALA A 126 16.72 4.30 13.23
CA ALA A 126 16.47 5.70 12.88
C ALA A 126 17.79 6.49 12.78
N ASN A 127 17.80 7.54 11.94
CA ASN A 127 18.90 8.51 11.89
C ASN A 127 19.20 8.98 13.33
N PRO A 128 20.43 8.82 13.84
CA PRO A 128 20.76 9.16 15.22
C PRO A 128 20.43 10.61 15.59
N ASN A 129 20.37 11.52 14.61
CA ASN A 129 20.03 12.94 14.81
C ASN A 129 18.52 13.23 14.86
N LYS A 130 17.63 12.25 14.61
CA LYS A 130 16.16 12.40 14.64
C LYS A 130 15.44 11.27 15.39
N LYS A 131 16.19 10.56 16.24
CA LYS A 131 15.72 9.37 16.94
C LYS A 131 14.67 9.70 18.02
N GLU A 132 14.72 10.91 18.55
CA GLU A 132 13.75 11.43 19.53
C GLU A 132 12.42 11.77 18.86
N GLU A 133 12.41 12.50 17.74
CA GLU A 133 11.19 12.85 16.98
C GLU A 133 10.42 11.60 16.48
N ALA A 134 11.14 10.57 16.03
CA ALA A 134 10.53 9.33 15.54
C ALA A 134 9.84 8.51 16.65
N ALA A 135 10.25 8.69 17.90
CA ALA A 135 9.67 8.00 19.05
C ALA A 135 8.38 8.70 19.56
N GLU A 136 8.14 9.95 19.18
CA GLU A 136 6.96 10.73 19.58
C GLU A 136 5.73 10.48 18.70
N HIS A 137 5.90 9.83 17.54
CA HIS A 137 4.82 9.62 16.56
C HIS A 137 4.60 8.14 16.23
N SER A 138 3.33 7.74 16.13
CA SER A 138 2.94 6.43 15.60
C SER A 138 2.37 6.59 14.20
N MET A 139 2.85 5.79 13.25
CA MET A 139 2.49 5.86 11.84
C MET A 139 1.34 4.89 11.57
N HIS A 140 0.13 5.40 11.38
CA HIS A 140 -1.05 4.60 11.08
C HIS A 140 -1.74 5.06 9.79
N ALA A 141 -2.28 4.09 9.06
CA ALA A 141 -3.33 4.29 8.07
C ALA A 141 -4.69 4.12 8.75
N PHE A 142 -5.69 4.86 8.28
CA PHE A 142 -7.04 4.78 8.81
C PHE A 142 -8.03 4.45 7.69
N GLY A 143 -9.09 3.75 8.02
CA GLY A 143 -10.14 3.38 7.08
C GLY A 143 -11.51 3.44 7.74
N ALA A 144 -12.51 3.85 6.97
CA ALA A 144 -13.91 3.76 7.34
C ALA A 144 -14.68 3.01 6.25
N HIS A 145 -15.48 2.04 6.68
CA HIS A 145 -16.32 1.23 5.80
C HIS A 145 -17.79 1.43 6.15
N PHE A 146 -18.60 1.67 5.12
CA PHE A 146 -20.05 1.80 5.22
C PHE A 146 -20.69 0.68 4.40
N CYS A 147 -21.61 -0.04 5.04
CA CYS A 147 -22.26 -1.21 4.49
C CYS A 147 -23.78 -1.03 4.61
N GLU A 148 -24.48 -1.24 3.50
CA GLU A 148 -25.93 -1.40 3.48
C GLU A 148 -26.25 -2.86 3.16
N VAL A 149 -27.21 -3.43 3.91
CA VAL A 149 -27.62 -4.83 3.76
C VAL A 149 -29.14 -4.95 3.71
N HIS A 150 -29.60 -5.95 2.95
CA HIS A 150 -30.92 -6.54 3.11
C HIS A 150 -30.78 -7.89 3.81
N VAL A 151 -31.66 -8.16 4.77
CA VAL A 151 -31.75 -9.45 5.45
C VAL A 151 -33.12 -10.04 5.19
N ASP A 152 -33.15 -11.25 4.66
CA ASP A 152 -34.39 -12.00 4.46
C ASP A 152 -34.88 -12.57 5.81
N PRO A 153 -36.09 -12.23 6.28
CA PRO A 153 -36.59 -12.70 7.58
C PRO A 153 -36.95 -14.19 7.61
N GLU A 154 -37.24 -14.80 6.46
CA GLU A 154 -37.62 -16.21 6.34
C GLU A 154 -36.42 -17.12 6.10
N LEU A 155 -35.41 -16.64 5.38
CA LEU A 155 -34.22 -17.40 4.99
C LEU A 155 -32.95 -17.03 5.78
N GLY A 156 -32.91 -15.86 6.44
CA GLY A 156 -31.72 -15.32 7.11
C GLY A 156 -30.58 -14.97 6.17
N THR A 157 -30.81 -14.98 4.86
CA THR A 157 -29.80 -14.61 3.87
C THR A 157 -29.52 -13.11 3.97
N VAL A 158 -28.24 -12.76 4.05
CA VAL A 158 -27.76 -11.37 4.06
C VAL A 158 -27.22 -11.03 2.67
N ARG A 159 -27.74 -9.97 2.06
CA ARG A 159 -27.25 -9.43 0.77
C ARG A 159 -26.76 -8.01 0.97
N ILE A 160 -25.52 -7.74 0.60
CA ILE A 160 -24.96 -6.39 0.60
C ILE A 160 -25.48 -5.65 -0.64
N THR A 161 -26.09 -4.49 -0.44
CA THR A 161 -26.69 -3.68 -1.51
C THR A 161 -25.82 -2.49 -1.89
N LYS A 162 -25.05 -1.95 -0.92
CA LYS A 162 -24.14 -0.83 -1.14
C LYS A 162 -22.90 -0.95 -0.26
N TRP A 163 -21.77 -0.57 -0.84
CA TRP A 163 -20.49 -0.52 -0.13
C TRP A 163 -19.72 0.77 -0.43
N VAL A 164 -19.23 1.41 0.62
CA VAL A 164 -18.34 2.58 0.53
C VAL A 164 -17.16 2.40 1.46
N SER A 165 -15.95 2.57 0.94
CA SER A 165 -14.71 2.63 1.73
C SER A 165 -14.08 4.01 1.59
N VAL A 166 -13.68 4.62 2.70
CA VAL A 166 -12.92 5.88 2.72
C VAL A 166 -11.62 5.64 3.46
N ILE A 167 -10.48 5.80 2.78
CA ILE A 167 -9.17 5.42 3.31
C ILE A 167 -8.24 6.64 3.44
N ALA A 168 -7.69 6.85 4.62
CA ALA A 168 -6.53 7.72 4.87
C ALA A 168 -5.24 6.91 4.74
N GLY A 169 -4.75 6.82 3.51
CA GLY A 169 -3.57 6.04 3.14
C GLY A 169 -2.31 6.89 2.92
N GLY A 170 -2.28 8.13 3.44
CA GLY A 170 -1.29 9.12 3.05
C GLY A 170 -1.36 9.44 1.55
N ARG A 171 -0.21 9.75 0.96
CA ARG A 171 -0.11 10.10 -0.45
C ARG A 171 -0.37 8.89 -1.35
N ILE A 172 -1.44 8.96 -2.15
CA ILE A 172 -1.77 7.91 -3.12
C ILE A 172 -0.97 8.08 -4.42
N LEU A 173 -0.09 7.12 -4.71
CA LEU A 173 0.78 7.17 -5.90
C LEU A 173 0.05 6.80 -7.20
N ASN A 174 -0.77 5.75 -7.15
CA ASN A 174 -1.58 5.31 -8.30
C ASN A 174 -3.02 5.04 -7.81
N PRO A 175 -3.96 5.97 -8.08
CA PRO A 175 -5.34 5.83 -7.64
C PRO A 175 -6.05 4.58 -8.16
N LYS A 176 -5.71 4.12 -9.37
CA LYS A 176 -6.34 2.94 -9.99
C LYS A 176 -5.96 1.66 -9.26
N THR A 177 -4.67 1.46 -9.00
CA THR A 177 -4.22 0.25 -8.28
C THR A 177 -4.59 0.32 -6.80
N ALA A 178 -4.52 1.50 -6.19
CA ALA A 178 -4.96 1.70 -4.81
C ALA A 178 -6.44 1.36 -4.65
N ARG A 179 -7.31 1.89 -5.53
CA ARG A 179 -8.75 1.58 -5.55
C ARG A 179 -8.99 0.07 -5.70
N SER A 180 -8.27 -0.57 -6.61
CA SER A 180 -8.39 -2.03 -6.82
C SER A 180 -7.98 -2.82 -5.58
N GLN A 181 -6.96 -2.37 -4.84
CA GLN A 181 -6.53 -3.03 -3.62
C GLN A 181 -7.60 -2.92 -2.53
N VAL A 182 -8.13 -1.72 -2.33
CA VAL A 182 -9.19 -1.50 -1.33
C VAL A 182 -10.42 -2.35 -1.63
N MET A 183 -10.82 -2.44 -2.90
CA MET A 183 -11.89 -3.34 -3.31
C MET A 183 -11.59 -4.80 -2.97
N GLY A 184 -10.38 -5.28 -3.27
CA GLY A 184 -9.97 -6.66 -2.99
C GLY A 184 -10.04 -7.00 -1.50
N GLY A 185 -9.46 -6.17 -0.63
CA GLY A 185 -9.50 -6.40 0.81
C GLY A 185 -10.90 -6.28 1.40
N SER A 186 -11.73 -5.37 0.89
CA SER A 186 -13.13 -5.29 1.30
C SER A 186 -13.94 -6.52 0.87
N ILE A 187 -13.72 -7.07 -0.33
CA ILE A 187 -14.35 -8.34 -0.76
C ILE A 187 -13.91 -9.49 0.15
N PHE A 188 -12.62 -9.54 0.49
CA PHE A 188 -12.09 -10.60 1.34
C PHE A 188 -12.69 -10.54 2.76
N GLY A 189 -12.82 -9.34 3.32
CA GLY A 189 -13.49 -9.15 4.60
C GLY A 189 -15.00 -9.44 4.57
N ILE A 190 -15.68 -9.20 3.43
CA ILE A 190 -17.07 -9.60 3.23
C ILE A 190 -17.19 -11.13 3.23
N GLY A 191 -16.27 -11.83 2.56
CA GLY A 191 -16.16 -13.29 2.60
C GLY A 191 -16.02 -13.80 4.03
N ALA A 192 -15.04 -13.28 4.78
CA ALA A 192 -14.87 -13.58 6.21
C ALA A 192 -16.11 -13.27 7.06
N ALA A 193 -16.89 -12.26 6.70
CA ALA A 193 -18.09 -11.87 7.46
C ALA A 193 -19.27 -12.82 7.24
N LEU A 194 -19.44 -13.36 6.03
CA LEU A 194 -20.70 -14.01 5.61
C LEU A 194 -20.54 -15.46 5.15
N MET A 195 -19.33 -15.91 4.77
CA MET A 195 -19.16 -17.15 3.99
C MET A 195 -17.99 -18.02 4.46
N GLU A 196 -16.84 -17.41 4.70
CA GLU A 196 -15.58 -18.13 4.85
C GLU A 196 -15.43 -18.71 6.27
N GLU A 197 -15.42 -20.04 6.36
CA GLU A 197 -15.18 -20.79 7.59
C GLU A 197 -14.36 -22.04 7.28
N THR A 198 -13.26 -22.23 8.01
CA THR A 198 -12.47 -23.46 7.92
C THR A 198 -13.03 -24.49 8.89
N MET A 199 -13.53 -25.60 8.35
CA MET A 199 -14.14 -26.67 9.14
C MET A 199 -13.11 -27.74 9.47
N ARG A 200 -12.92 -28.04 10.76
CA ARG A 200 -11.98 -29.06 11.23
C ARG A 200 -12.72 -30.23 11.86
N ASP A 201 -12.39 -31.45 11.44
CA ASP A 201 -12.81 -32.67 12.12
C ASP A 201 -12.21 -32.72 13.54
N PRO A 202 -13.05 -32.77 14.60
CA PRO A 202 -12.56 -32.75 15.98
C PRO A 202 -11.79 -34.01 16.39
N ASN A 203 -11.98 -35.13 15.71
CA ASN A 203 -11.34 -36.41 16.01
C ASN A 203 -10.06 -36.62 15.18
N LEU A 204 -10.09 -36.20 13.92
CA LEU A 204 -9.00 -36.45 12.97
C LEU A 204 -8.07 -35.26 12.76
N ALA A 205 -8.43 -34.08 13.27
CA ALA A 205 -7.71 -32.81 13.08
C ALA A 205 -7.44 -32.47 11.59
N ARG A 206 -8.32 -32.93 10.70
CA ARG A 206 -8.26 -32.63 9.26
C ARG A 206 -9.25 -31.54 8.89
N TYR A 207 -8.91 -30.75 7.88
CA TYR A 207 -9.87 -29.82 7.28
C TYR A 207 -10.85 -30.58 6.40
N THR A 208 -12.15 -30.44 6.68
CA THR A 208 -13.21 -31.19 5.99
C THR A 208 -13.73 -30.48 4.75
N ASN A 209 -13.43 -29.19 4.60
CA ASN A 209 -13.82 -28.36 3.47
C ASN A 209 -12.61 -27.75 2.72
N ALA A 210 -11.55 -28.55 2.52
CA ALA A 210 -10.32 -28.11 1.84
C ALA A 210 -10.46 -28.07 0.30
N ASP A 211 -11.58 -27.54 -0.19
CA ASP A 211 -11.91 -27.37 -1.60
C ASP A 211 -12.84 -26.17 -1.78
N LEU A 212 -12.99 -25.66 -3.01
CA LEU A 212 -13.83 -24.50 -3.30
C LEU A 212 -15.33 -24.81 -3.37
N ALA A 213 -15.74 -26.07 -3.23
CA ALA A 213 -17.15 -26.44 -3.11
C ALA A 213 -17.62 -26.34 -1.65
N GLY A 214 -16.75 -26.64 -0.68
CA GLY A 214 -17.04 -26.57 0.75
C GLY A 214 -16.51 -25.31 1.46
N TYR A 215 -15.47 -24.65 0.95
CA TYR A 215 -15.00 -23.35 1.45
C TYR A 215 -15.53 -22.25 0.53
N HIS A 216 -16.65 -21.66 0.92
CA HIS A 216 -17.31 -20.65 0.11
C HIS A 216 -16.52 -19.35 0.11
N VAL A 217 -16.18 -18.89 -1.10
CA VAL A 217 -15.61 -17.57 -1.36
C VAL A 217 -16.61 -16.71 -2.12
N PRO A 218 -16.67 -15.39 -1.89
CA PRO A 218 -17.56 -14.52 -2.63
C PRO A 218 -17.35 -14.60 -4.14
N VAL A 219 -18.44 -14.68 -4.89
CA VAL A 219 -18.44 -14.56 -6.35
C VAL A 219 -18.94 -13.18 -6.79
N ASN A 220 -18.83 -12.89 -8.09
CA ASN A 220 -19.24 -11.59 -8.65
C ASN A 220 -20.70 -11.23 -8.29
N ALA A 221 -21.60 -12.21 -8.23
CA ALA A 221 -23.02 -12.01 -7.90
C ALA A 221 -23.29 -11.59 -6.44
N ASP A 222 -22.31 -11.78 -5.54
CA ASP A 222 -22.42 -11.48 -4.11
C ASP A 222 -21.99 -10.06 -3.78
N ILE A 223 -21.18 -9.44 -4.65
CA ILE A 223 -20.52 -8.17 -4.40
C ILE A 223 -21.20 -7.05 -5.19
N PRO A 224 -21.72 -5.99 -4.53
CA PRO A 224 -22.29 -4.85 -5.23
C PRO A 224 -21.20 -3.95 -5.82
N ASN A 225 -21.60 -2.93 -6.56
CA ASN A 225 -20.68 -1.85 -6.93
C ASN A 225 -20.10 -1.18 -5.66
N MET A 226 -18.77 -1.07 -5.61
CA MET A 226 -18.05 -0.50 -4.47
C MET A 226 -17.55 0.90 -4.80
N THR A 227 -17.83 1.85 -3.90
CA THR A 227 -17.23 3.19 -3.92
C THR A 227 -16.00 3.19 -3.04
N VAL A 228 -14.88 3.71 -3.55
CA VAL A 228 -13.63 3.84 -2.78
C VAL A 228 -13.14 5.25 -2.96
N GLU A 229 -13.01 5.96 -1.85
CA GLU A 229 -12.48 7.32 -1.78
C GLU A 229 -11.20 7.34 -0.93
N PHE A 230 -10.30 8.24 -1.28
CA PHE A 230 -9.07 8.46 -0.53
C PHE A 230 -9.10 9.86 0.08
N ILE A 231 -8.71 9.96 1.35
CA ILE A 231 -8.49 11.26 1.98
C ILE A 231 -7.19 11.83 1.42
N ASP A 232 -7.23 13.05 0.90
CA ASP A 232 -6.03 13.77 0.51
C ASP A 232 -5.26 14.15 1.78
N GLU A 233 -4.23 13.36 2.08
CA GLU A 233 -3.43 13.46 3.29
C GLU A 233 -1.95 13.52 2.90
N HIS A 234 -1.24 14.49 3.49
CA HIS A 234 0.22 14.50 3.49
C HIS A 234 0.72 14.27 4.91
N ASP A 235 1.39 13.14 5.11
CA ASP A 235 2.00 12.78 6.39
C ASP A 235 3.52 13.01 6.30
N PRO A 236 4.07 14.07 6.92
CA PRO A 236 5.48 14.37 6.84
C PRO A 236 6.34 13.48 7.78
N TYR A 237 5.70 12.70 8.67
CA TYR A 237 6.38 11.90 9.69
C TYR A 237 6.57 10.45 9.26
N VAL A 238 5.76 9.94 8.32
CA VAL A 238 5.84 8.53 7.89
C VAL A 238 7.07 8.21 7.03
N ASN A 239 7.34 9.03 6.01
CA ASN A 239 8.54 8.96 5.16
C ASN A 239 8.58 10.21 4.27
N ALA A 240 9.71 10.41 3.56
CA ALA A 240 9.91 11.56 2.68
C ALA A 240 8.86 11.71 1.57
N MET A 241 8.17 10.63 1.19
CA MET A 241 7.12 10.64 0.17
C MET A 241 5.71 10.82 0.75
N GLY A 242 5.57 10.73 2.08
CA GLY A 242 4.29 10.74 2.79
C GLY A 242 3.38 9.57 2.44
N VAL A 243 3.92 8.44 1.98
CA VAL A 243 3.15 7.27 1.53
C VAL A 243 2.95 6.28 2.67
N LYS A 244 1.76 5.68 2.76
CA LYS A 244 1.47 4.60 3.73
C LYS A 244 1.17 3.30 3.00
N GLY A 245 1.32 2.19 3.72
CA GLY A 245 0.77 0.92 3.29
C GLY A 245 -0.77 0.98 3.24
N ILE A 246 -1.36 0.38 2.20
CA ILE A 246 -2.83 0.23 2.07
C ILE A 246 -3.26 -1.20 1.76
N GLY A 247 -2.33 -2.15 1.75
CA GLY A 247 -2.60 -3.54 1.44
C GLY A 247 -3.51 -4.20 2.46
N GLU A 248 -3.26 -3.97 3.75
CA GLU A 248 -3.98 -4.66 4.83
C GLU A 248 -5.09 -3.78 5.43
N ILE A 249 -4.96 -2.45 5.39
CA ILE A 249 -5.98 -1.54 5.93
C ILE A 249 -7.35 -1.74 5.27
N SER A 250 -7.37 -2.25 4.03
CA SER A 250 -8.56 -2.45 3.21
C SER A 250 -9.53 -3.51 3.72
N ILE A 251 -9.06 -4.47 4.53
CA ILE A 251 -9.87 -5.52 5.17
C ILE A 251 -10.25 -5.15 6.61
N VAL A 252 -9.49 -4.25 7.26
CA VAL A 252 -9.68 -3.90 8.67
C VAL A 252 -11.03 -3.21 8.87
N GLY A 253 -11.87 -3.75 9.77
CA GLY A 253 -13.18 -3.19 10.08
C GLY A 253 -14.30 -3.56 9.11
N VAL A 254 -14.02 -4.30 8.03
CA VAL A 254 -15.02 -4.76 7.06
C VAL A 254 -16.05 -5.67 7.73
N THR A 255 -15.61 -6.69 8.46
CA THR A 255 -16.50 -7.62 9.16
C THR A 255 -17.36 -6.91 10.21
N ALA A 256 -16.79 -5.91 10.89
CA ALA A 256 -17.51 -5.09 11.86
C ALA A 256 -18.58 -4.21 11.18
N ALA A 257 -18.28 -3.63 10.01
CA ALA A 257 -19.25 -2.86 9.24
C ALA A 257 -20.45 -3.72 8.81
N VAL A 258 -20.20 -4.94 8.30
CA VAL A 258 -21.25 -5.89 7.94
C VAL A 258 -22.07 -6.28 9.18
N ALA A 259 -21.42 -6.65 10.29
CA ALA A 259 -22.12 -7.04 11.51
C ALA A 259 -22.95 -5.90 12.12
N ASN A 260 -22.49 -4.66 12.01
CA ASN A 260 -23.25 -3.47 12.41
C ASN A 260 -24.46 -3.24 11.50
N ALA A 261 -24.31 -3.42 10.19
CA ALA A 261 -25.41 -3.30 9.24
C ALA A 261 -26.48 -4.37 9.48
N VAL A 262 -26.07 -5.62 9.73
CA VAL A 262 -27.00 -6.71 10.10
C VAL A 262 -27.71 -6.41 11.41
N PHE A 263 -26.99 -5.93 12.42
CA PHE A 263 -27.61 -5.51 13.69
C PHE A 263 -28.61 -4.38 13.49
N HIS A 264 -28.28 -3.38 12.66
CA HIS A 264 -29.19 -2.28 12.34
C HIS A 264 -30.45 -2.77 11.62
N ALA A 265 -30.32 -3.72 10.70
CA ALA A 265 -31.45 -4.27 9.94
C ALA A 265 -32.37 -5.20 10.77
N THR A 266 -31.80 -5.95 11.72
CA THR A 266 -32.51 -7.04 12.43
C THR A 266 -32.76 -6.77 13.91
N GLY A 267 -32.07 -5.80 14.51
CA GLY A 267 -31.99 -5.61 15.96
C GLY A 267 -31.22 -6.70 16.70
N ARG A 268 -30.57 -7.65 15.99
CA ARG A 268 -29.91 -8.82 16.57
C ARG A 268 -28.39 -8.76 16.41
N ARG A 269 -27.68 -8.92 17.51
CA ARG A 269 -26.21 -8.80 17.54
C ARG A 269 -25.56 -10.18 17.43
N LEU A 270 -25.12 -10.54 16.24
CA LEU A 270 -24.26 -11.71 16.04
C LEU A 270 -22.83 -11.39 16.51
N ARG A 271 -22.22 -12.32 17.25
CA ARG A 271 -20.84 -12.22 17.79
C ARG A 271 -19.93 -13.34 17.31
N SER A 272 -20.43 -14.22 16.45
CA SER A 272 -19.68 -15.28 15.80
C SER A 272 -19.72 -15.04 14.30
N LEU A 273 -18.55 -15.10 13.67
CA LEU A 273 -18.39 -15.09 12.23
C LEU A 273 -18.09 -16.51 11.74
N PRO A 274 -18.41 -16.83 10.47
CA PRO A 274 -19.25 -16.02 9.58
C PRO A 274 -20.71 -15.99 10.03
N MET A 275 -21.44 -14.94 9.67
CA MET A 275 -22.89 -14.76 9.92
C MET A 275 -23.70 -15.51 8.86
N THR A 276 -23.61 -16.84 8.90
CA THR A 276 -24.30 -17.73 7.97
C THR A 276 -25.82 -17.63 8.13
N PRO A 277 -26.61 -17.99 7.09
CA PRO A 277 -28.07 -17.85 7.13
C PRO A 277 -28.73 -18.54 8.33
N ASP A 278 -28.23 -19.72 8.73
CA ASP A 278 -28.69 -20.45 9.90
C ASP A 278 -28.46 -19.68 11.21
N LYS A 279 -27.26 -19.11 11.40
CA LYS A 279 -26.93 -18.29 12.59
C LYS A 279 -27.76 -17.01 12.63
N VAL A 280 -28.03 -16.39 11.47
CA VAL A 280 -28.87 -15.19 11.37
C VAL A 280 -30.33 -15.53 11.68
N LEU A 281 -30.87 -16.61 11.12
CA LEU A 281 -32.21 -17.10 11.43
C LEU A 281 -32.39 -17.43 12.92
N GLU A 282 -31.42 -18.14 13.50
CA GLU A 282 -31.43 -18.47 14.92
C GLU A 282 -31.47 -17.20 15.77
N ALA A 283 -30.61 -16.23 15.48
CA ALA A 283 -30.57 -14.96 16.20
C ALA A 283 -31.90 -14.18 16.09
N MET A 284 -32.55 -14.17 14.92
CA MET A 284 -33.84 -13.50 14.72
C MET A 284 -35.00 -14.19 15.46
N ARG A 285 -34.92 -15.51 15.69
CA ARG A 285 -35.96 -16.27 16.43
C ARG A 285 -35.88 -16.13 17.95
N GLN A 286 -34.72 -15.76 18.48
CA GLN A 286 -34.57 -15.54 19.92
C GLN A 286 -35.45 -14.36 20.37
N PRO A 287 -36.09 -14.43 21.55
CA PRO A 287 -36.85 -13.31 22.11
C PRO A 287 -35.92 -12.10 22.34
N ALA A 288 -36.50 -10.90 22.24
CA ALA A 288 -35.75 -9.65 22.30
C ALA A 288 -35.30 -9.26 23.72
#